data_AF-A0A7K0W790-F1
#
_entry.id   AF-A0A7K0W790-F1
#
_cell.length_a   1.000
_cell.length_b   1.000
_cell.length_c   1.000
_cell.angle_alpha   90.00
_cell.angle_beta   90.00
_cell.angle_gamma   90.00
#
_symmetry.space_group_name_H-M   'P 1'
#
loop_
_entity.id
_entity.type
_entity.pdbx_description
1 polymer ?
#
loop_
_entity_poly.entity_id
_entity_poly.type
_entity_poly.pdbx_seq_one_letter_code
_entity_poly.pdbx_strand_id
1 'polypeptide(L)'
;MNELQAREILGCTTTAGYKELKASYRRMIVMVHPDKAGQDSVSQERAKEASSRLNHAWEYLENREKQGLLGKAESESTTSYQSSRGRATYPHECDICGFAPATKISAPIITSFIYFLRRGKYELNACKACGLAMSRMALRETLIKGWWGFGLLFVPHAIYRYYENIRALGKIDMPSFRDPEVVTLSQYPFRVPPSPFKEPVPLIASAIALTIVGAILFGGGGSGSTTYSTPSKYFGEIGSCYEQVASAEGEKIQMVDCTDSAATLRSIAVTDGDYLCPTETLYTTVANLPDGTVKTACLESI
;
A
#
# COMPACT_ATOMS: atom_id res chain seq x y z
N MET A 1 -22.08 -7.89 -17.93
CA MET A 1 -20.74 -7.42 -18.36
C MET A 1 -20.20 -8.45 -19.34
N ASN A 2 -19.63 -8.03 -20.46
CA ASN A 2 -19.04 -8.95 -21.45
C ASN A 2 -17.53 -9.15 -21.19
N GLU A 3 -16.92 -10.14 -21.86
CA GLU A 3 -15.49 -10.45 -21.68
C GLU A 3 -14.57 -9.27 -22.05
N LEU A 4 -14.89 -8.56 -23.14
CA LEU A 4 -14.11 -7.42 -23.61
C LEU A 4 -14.08 -6.28 -22.58
N GLN A 5 -15.23 -5.91 -22.03
CA GLN A 5 -15.38 -4.87 -21.02
C GLN A 5 -14.65 -5.26 -19.72
N ALA A 6 -14.72 -6.54 -19.31
CA ALA A 6 -13.99 -6.99 -18.14
C ALA A 6 -12.46 -6.93 -18.35
N ARG A 7 -11.97 -7.30 -19.55
CA ARG A 7 -10.55 -7.17 -19.93
C ARG A 7 -10.09 -5.72 -19.99
N GLU A 8 -10.94 -4.83 -20.50
CA GLU A 8 -10.69 -3.39 -20.56
C GLU A 8 -10.62 -2.77 -19.15
N ILE A 9 -11.55 -3.14 -18.25
CA ILE A 9 -11.47 -2.75 -16.83
C ILE A 9 -10.16 -3.24 -16.21
N LEU A 10 -9.65 -4.40 -16.63
CA LEU A 10 -8.37 -4.96 -16.18
C LEU A 10 -7.13 -4.36 -16.87
N GLY A 11 -7.32 -3.46 -17.85
CA GLY A 11 -6.24 -2.87 -18.64
C GLY A 11 -5.46 -3.90 -19.46
N CYS A 12 -6.10 -5.00 -19.86
CA CYS A 12 -5.48 -6.10 -20.60
C CYS A 12 -5.93 -6.15 -22.05
N THR A 13 -5.09 -6.72 -22.92
CA THR A 13 -5.44 -6.94 -24.32
C THR A 13 -6.53 -8.01 -24.47
N THR A 14 -7.21 -8.00 -25.61
CA THR A 14 -8.24 -9.01 -25.95
C THR A 14 -7.68 -10.43 -26.03
N THR A 15 -6.39 -10.57 -26.26
CA THR A 15 -5.66 -11.85 -26.37
C THR A 15 -4.94 -12.26 -25.09
N ALA A 16 -4.97 -11.46 -24.02
CA ALA A 16 -4.27 -11.74 -22.76
C ALA A 16 -4.73 -13.09 -22.15
N GLY A 17 -3.79 -13.93 -21.75
CA GLY A 17 -4.08 -15.21 -21.09
C GLY A 17 -4.47 -15.04 -19.62
N TYR A 18 -5.06 -16.06 -18.99
CA TYR A 18 -5.51 -16.01 -17.59
C TYR A 18 -4.41 -15.57 -16.60
N LYS A 19 -3.17 -16.03 -16.79
CA LYS A 19 -2.02 -15.64 -15.95
C LYS A 19 -1.74 -14.13 -16.01
N GLU A 20 -1.89 -13.52 -17.18
CA GLU A 20 -1.70 -12.08 -17.37
C GLU A 20 -2.84 -11.28 -16.75
N LEU A 21 -4.09 -11.73 -16.96
CA LEU A 21 -5.28 -11.14 -16.32
C LEU A 21 -5.14 -11.12 -14.79
N LYS A 22 -4.73 -12.25 -14.21
CA LYS A 22 -4.49 -12.39 -12.75
C LYS A 22 -3.40 -11.46 -12.25
N ALA A 23 -2.32 -11.33 -13.01
CA ALA A 23 -1.23 -10.42 -12.67
C ALA A 23 -1.68 -8.96 -12.75
N SER A 24 -2.50 -8.60 -13.74
CA SER A 24 -3.06 -7.25 -13.87
C SER A 24 -4.00 -6.92 -12.72
N TYR A 25 -4.96 -7.80 -12.41
CA TYR A 25 -5.86 -7.67 -11.27
C TYR A 25 -5.11 -7.38 -9.97
N ARG A 26 -4.11 -8.21 -9.64
CA ARG A 26 -3.28 -8.04 -8.43
C ARG A 26 -2.56 -6.70 -8.36
N ARG A 27 -2.06 -6.20 -9.49
CA ARG A 27 -1.40 -4.87 -9.52
C ARG A 27 -2.42 -3.75 -9.29
N MET A 28 -3.59 -3.86 -9.90
CA MET A 28 -4.57 -2.78 -9.86
C MET A 28 -5.35 -2.73 -8.56
N ILE A 29 -5.71 -3.87 -7.97
CA ILE A 29 -6.40 -3.89 -6.67
C ILE A 29 -5.55 -3.25 -5.57
N VAL A 30 -4.23 -3.43 -5.63
CA VAL A 30 -3.28 -2.79 -4.72
C VAL A 30 -3.23 -1.27 -4.88
N MET A 31 -3.63 -0.72 -6.02
CA MET A 31 -3.69 0.73 -6.25
C MET A 31 -5.04 1.33 -5.82
N VAL A 32 -6.15 0.61 -6.02
CA VAL A 32 -7.50 1.12 -5.76
C VAL A 32 -8.12 0.64 -4.44
N HIS A 33 -7.36 -0.08 -3.60
CA HIS A 33 -7.84 -0.58 -2.31
C HIS A 33 -8.27 0.58 -1.38
N PRO A 34 -9.43 0.48 -0.68
CA PRO A 34 -9.91 1.54 0.22
C PRO A 34 -8.92 1.90 1.33
N ASP A 35 -8.16 0.93 1.86
CA ASP A 35 -7.12 1.18 2.89
C ASP A 35 -5.99 2.11 2.42
N LYS A 36 -5.81 2.28 1.11
CA LYS A 36 -4.82 3.22 0.56
C LYS A 36 -5.40 4.59 0.22
N ALA A 37 -6.73 4.74 0.28
CA ALA A 37 -7.35 6.05 0.15
C ALA A 37 -7.11 6.89 1.40
N GLY A 38 -7.17 8.21 1.26
CA GLY A 38 -7.11 9.10 2.43
C GLY A 38 -8.31 8.90 3.36
N GLN A 39 -8.28 9.51 4.54
CA GLN A 39 -9.36 9.39 5.54
C GLN A 39 -10.63 10.16 5.17
N ASP A 40 -10.63 10.97 4.12
CA ASP A 40 -11.84 11.66 3.68
C ASP A 40 -12.86 10.70 3.05
N SER A 41 -14.12 10.94 3.37
CA SER A 41 -15.26 10.15 2.90
C SER A 41 -15.31 10.02 1.38
N VAL A 42 -15.07 11.11 0.65
CA VAL A 42 -15.12 11.15 -0.81
C VAL A 42 -14.09 10.22 -1.45
N SER A 43 -12.87 10.15 -0.93
CA SER A 43 -11.85 9.27 -1.49
C SER A 43 -12.04 7.82 -1.09
N GLN A 44 -12.54 7.58 0.12
CA GLN A 44 -12.94 6.25 0.55
C GLN A 44 -14.05 5.69 -0.36
N GLU A 45 -15.08 6.48 -0.64
CA GLU A 45 -16.18 6.11 -1.53
C GLU A 45 -15.68 5.81 -2.95
N ARG A 46 -14.83 6.67 -3.51
CA ARG A 46 -14.23 6.46 -4.84
C ARG A 46 -13.37 5.20 -4.91
N ALA A 47 -12.58 4.92 -3.88
CA ALA A 47 -11.76 3.71 -3.82
C ALA A 47 -12.62 2.45 -3.68
N LYS A 48 -13.70 2.50 -2.87
CA LYS A 48 -14.68 1.41 -2.77
C LYS A 48 -15.35 1.13 -4.11
N GLU A 49 -15.81 2.16 -4.82
CA GLU A 49 -16.43 1.99 -6.14
C GLU A 49 -15.44 1.37 -7.16
N ALA A 50 -14.22 1.92 -7.24
CA ALA A 50 -13.18 1.43 -8.16
C ALA A 50 -12.77 -0.03 -7.84
N SER A 51 -12.58 -0.36 -6.56
CA SER A 51 -12.25 -1.71 -6.12
C SER A 51 -13.39 -2.70 -6.41
N SER A 52 -14.65 -2.30 -6.20
CA SER A 52 -15.83 -3.11 -6.51
C SER A 52 -15.93 -3.42 -8.01
N ARG A 53 -15.78 -2.40 -8.87
CA ARG A 53 -15.79 -2.59 -10.34
C ARG A 53 -14.68 -3.55 -10.79
N LEU A 54 -13.50 -3.43 -10.21
CA LEU A 54 -12.36 -4.29 -10.52
C LEU A 54 -12.59 -5.75 -10.06
N ASN A 55 -13.13 -5.93 -8.85
CA ASN A 55 -13.46 -7.26 -8.31
C ASN A 55 -14.53 -7.96 -9.15
N HIS A 56 -15.59 -7.24 -9.54
CA HIS A 56 -16.64 -7.77 -10.40
C HIS A 56 -16.08 -8.20 -11.78
N ALA A 57 -15.19 -7.40 -12.38
CA ALA A 57 -14.50 -7.75 -13.63
C ALA A 57 -13.63 -9.00 -13.48
N TRP A 58 -12.89 -9.11 -12.38
CA TRP A 58 -12.05 -10.28 -12.10
C TRP A 58 -12.89 -11.55 -11.89
N GLU A 59 -13.93 -11.49 -11.07
CA GLU A 59 -14.81 -12.63 -10.78
C GLU A 59 -15.47 -13.17 -12.05
N TYR A 60 -15.92 -12.27 -12.95
CA TYR A 60 -16.47 -12.65 -14.24
C TYR A 60 -15.47 -13.45 -15.09
N LEU A 61 -14.24 -12.95 -15.25
CA LEU A 61 -13.21 -13.63 -16.04
C LEU A 61 -12.73 -14.93 -15.38
N GLU A 62 -12.65 -14.96 -14.06
CA GLU A 62 -12.30 -16.16 -13.31
C GLU A 62 -13.35 -17.27 -13.46
N ASN A 63 -14.64 -16.92 -13.44
CA ASN A 63 -15.71 -17.88 -13.67
C ASN A 63 -15.70 -18.43 -15.12
N ARG A 64 -15.42 -17.58 -16.13
CA ARG A 64 -15.26 -18.04 -17.52
C ARG A 64 -14.08 -18.97 -17.70
N GLU A 65 -12.95 -18.69 -17.05
CA GLU A 65 -11.79 -19.58 -17.09
C GLU A 65 -12.12 -20.94 -16.47
N LYS A 66 -12.80 -20.97 -15.32
CA LYS A 66 -13.25 -22.23 -14.68
C LYS A 66 -14.17 -23.05 -15.59
N GLN A 67 -14.93 -22.40 -16.46
CA GLN A 67 -15.79 -23.04 -17.45
C GLN A 67 -15.04 -23.40 -18.76
N GLY A 68 -13.77 -23.05 -18.91
CA GLY A 68 -13.00 -23.25 -20.14
C GLY A 68 -13.54 -22.43 -21.32
N LEU A 69 -14.17 -21.28 -21.04
CA LEU A 69 -14.77 -20.38 -22.02
C LEU A 69 -13.94 -19.11 -22.28
N LEU A 70 -12.85 -18.90 -21.54
CA LEU A 70 -12.00 -17.72 -21.71
C LEU A 70 -11.44 -17.67 -23.13
N GLY A 71 -11.63 -16.55 -23.84
CA GLY A 71 -11.17 -16.36 -25.21
C GLY A 71 -11.97 -17.09 -26.29
N LYS A 72 -13.01 -17.87 -25.92
CA LYS A 72 -13.97 -18.40 -26.90
C LYS A 72 -14.98 -17.31 -27.24
N ALA A 73 -15.25 -17.12 -28.53
CA ALA A 73 -16.30 -16.22 -28.99
C ALA A 73 -17.61 -16.62 -28.30
N GLU A 74 -18.24 -15.69 -27.58
CA GLU A 74 -19.59 -15.90 -27.08
C GLU A 74 -20.46 -16.17 -28.30
N SER A 75 -21.02 -17.37 -28.39
CA SER A 75 -22.03 -17.70 -29.39
C SER A 75 -23.13 -16.65 -29.26
N GLU A 76 -23.26 -15.83 -30.31
CA GLU A 76 -24.07 -14.62 -30.40
C GLU A 76 -25.46 -14.83 -29.76
N SER A 77 -25.57 -14.55 -28.47
CA SER A 77 -26.86 -14.42 -27.82
C SER A 77 -27.29 -12.99 -28.07
N THR A 78 -28.19 -12.85 -29.03
CA THR A 78 -28.78 -11.65 -29.61
C THR A 78 -29.54 -10.81 -28.57
N THR A 79 -28.85 -10.32 -27.55
CA THR A 79 -29.37 -9.27 -26.69
C THR A 79 -28.63 -8.01 -27.10
N SER A 80 -29.29 -7.21 -27.93
CA SER A 80 -28.87 -5.88 -28.33
C SER A 80 -28.87 -4.94 -27.12
N TYR A 81 -27.99 -5.18 -26.15
CA TYR A 81 -27.50 -4.10 -25.32
C TYR A 81 -26.64 -3.25 -26.24
N GLN A 82 -27.25 -2.19 -26.78
CA GLN A 82 -26.57 -0.92 -27.04
C GLN A 82 -26.02 -0.39 -25.71
N SER A 83 -25.14 -1.16 -25.08
CA SER A 83 -24.19 -0.70 -24.10
C SER A 83 -23.36 0.29 -24.88
N SER A 84 -23.50 1.57 -24.56
CA SER A 84 -22.60 2.64 -24.96
C SER A 84 -21.17 2.08 -24.95
N ARG A 85 -20.68 1.71 -26.13
CA ARG A 85 -19.33 1.20 -26.30
C ARG A 85 -18.46 2.40 -26.04
N GLY A 86 -18.06 2.57 -24.79
CA GLY A 86 -17.21 3.69 -24.50
C GLY A 86 -15.94 3.56 -25.32
N ARG A 87 -15.41 4.71 -25.70
CA ARG A 87 -14.31 4.85 -26.64
C ARG A 87 -13.00 4.57 -25.92
N ALA A 88 -12.05 3.95 -26.63
CA ALA A 88 -10.66 3.83 -26.17
C ALA A 88 -10.02 5.23 -26.02
N THR A 89 -9.08 5.39 -25.08
CA THR A 89 -8.40 6.67 -24.83
C THR A 89 -7.60 7.15 -26.05
N TYR A 90 -7.68 8.45 -26.32
CA TYR A 90 -6.77 9.10 -27.28
C TYR A 90 -5.43 9.46 -26.63
N PRO A 91 -4.36 9.73 -27.41
CA PRO A 91 -3.04 10.05 -26.87
C PRO A 91 -2.97 11.26 -25.92
N HIS A 92 -3.95 12.17 -25.97
CA HIS A 92 -4.04 13.35 -25.11
C HIS A 92 -4.98 13.15 -23.90
N GLU A 93 -5.53 11.94 -23.73
CA GLU A 93 -6.39 11.53 -22.63
C GLU A 93 -5.64 10.54 -21.73
N CYS A 94 -5.95 10.55 -20.45
CA CYS A 94 -5.28 9.68 -19.51
C CYS A 94 -5.85 8.25 -19.59
N ASP A 95 -4.99 7.25 -19.81
CA ASP A 95 -5.36 5.82 -19.86
C ASP A 95 -5.98 5.32 -18.54
N ILE A 96 -5.74 6.03 -17.43
CA ILE A 96 -6.21 5.65 -16.09
C ILE A 96 -7.55 6.29 -15.76
N CYS A 97 -7.73 7.59 -16.06
CA CYS A 97 -8.88 8.36 -15.60
C CYS A 97 -9.69 9.06 -16.70
N GLY A 98 -9.24 9.02 -17.95
CA GLY A 98 -9.90 9.63 -19.11
C GLY A 98 -9.76 11.15 -19.20
N PHE A 99 -9.13 11.81 -18.23
CA PHE A 99 -8.95 13.26 -18.25
C PHE A 99 -7.86 13.71 -19.23
N ALA A 100 -8.07 14.89 -19.83
CA ALA A 100 -7.09 15.65 -20.61
C ALA A 100 -6.65 16.93 -19.84
N PRO A 101 -5.42 17.44 -20.05
CA PRO A 101 -4.38 16.92 -20.95
C PRO A 101 -3.59 15.76 -20.34
N ALA A 102 -3.17 14.82 -21.19
CA ALA A 102 -2.27 13.72 -20.84
C ALA A 102 -1.00 13.74 -21.71
N THR A 103 0.08 13.18 -21.16
CA THR A 103 1.34 12.97 -21.87
C THR A 103 1.81 11.54 -21.67
N LYS A 104 2.53 11.01 -22.67
CA LYS A 104 3.17 9.71 -22.55
C LYS A 104 4.24 9.76 -21.46
N ILE A 105 4.18 8.83 -20.51
CA ILE A 105 5.20 8.65 -19.48
C ILE A 105 5.76 7.22 -19.53
N SER A 106 7.01 7.07 -19.08
CA SER A 106 7.64 5.76 -18.94
C SER A 106 8.24 5.61 -17.55
N ALA A 107 7.57 4.88 -16.66
CA ALA A 107 8.06 4.66 -15.30
C ALA A 107 8.73 3.27 -15.21
N PRO A 108 10.08 3.20 -15.15
CA PRO A 108 10.76 1.93 -14.94
C PRO A 108 10.53 1.44 -13.49
N ILE A 109 10.28 0.15 -13.35
CA ILE A 109 10.29 -0.53 -12.05
C ILE A 109 11.47 -1.48 -12.04
N ILE A 110 12.26 -1.41 -10.98
CA ILE A 110 13.37 -2.33 -10.77
C ILE A 110 13.12 -3.06 -9.47
N THR A 111 12.92 -4.37 -9.57
CA THR A 111 12.90 -5.25 -8.40
C THR A 111 14.14 -6.13 -8.44
N SER A 112 14.92 -6.08 -7.36
CA SER A 112 16.13 -6.88 -7.25
C SER A 112 16.23 -7.57 -5.90
N PHE A 113 16.73 -8.80 -5.90
CA PHE A 113 17.04 -9.52 -4.66
C PHE A 113 18.33 -10.28 -4.87
N ILE A 114 19.43 -9.71 -4.36
CA ILE A 114 20.82 -10.20 -4.44
C ILE A 114 21.24 -10.50 -5.90
N TYR A 115 20.83 -11.64 -6.46
CA TYR A 115 21.14 -12.09 -7.82
C TYR A 115 19.97 -11.94 -8.81
N PHE A 116 18.72 -11.92 -8.33
CA PHE A 116 17.57 -11.77 -9.21
C PHE A 116 17.35 -10.31 -9.55
N LEU A 117 17.30 -9.98 -10.84
CA LEU A 117 16.95 -8.65 -11.33
C LEU A 117 15.77 -8.78 -12.28
N ARG A 118 14.64 -8.18 -11.91
CA ARG A 118 13.48 -8.07 -12.77
C ARG A 118 13.27 -6.59 -13.11
N ARG A 119 13.36 -6.30 -14.41
CA ARG A 119 13.04 -4.98 -14.96
C ARG A 119 11.61 -4.99 -15.50
N GLY A 120 10.84 -4.00 -15.10
CA GLY A 120 9.53 -3.69 -15.68
C GLY A 120 9.51 -2.25 -16.16
N LYS A 121 8.57 -1.94 -17.04
CA LYS A 121 8.26 -0.56 -17.43
C LYS A 121 6.75 -0.39 -17.51
N TYR A 122 6.25 0.73 -17.01
CA TYR A 122 4.90 1.21 -17.33
C TYR A 122 5.00 2.20 -18.47
N GLU A 123 4.30 1.95 -19.56
CA GLU A 123 4.17 2.88 -20.68
C GLU A 123 2.68 3.18 -20.87
N LEU A 124 2.29 4.41 -20.56
CA LEU A 124 0.89 4.86 -20.66
C LEU A 124 0.83 6.38 -20.82
N ASN A 125 -0.27 6.88 -21.35
CA ASN A 125 -0.60 8.29 -21.39
C ASN A 125 -1.24 8.68 -20.05
N ALA A 126 -0.59 9.57 -19.30
CA ALA A 126 -1.03 9.98 -17.97
C ALA A 126 -1.30 11.47 -17.92
N CYS A 127 -2.41 11.86 -17.27
CA CYS A 127 -2.58 13.23 -16.80
C CYS A 127 -1.58 13.54 -15.68
N LYS A 128 -1.42 14.82 -15.33
CA LYS A 128 -0.47 15.28 -14.31
C LYS A 128 -0.60 14.52 -12.99
N ALA A 129 -1.82 14.42 -12.45
CA ALA A 129 -2.07 13.79 -11.16
C ALA A 129 -1.77 12.27 -11.19
N CYS A 130 -2.33 11.53 -12.15
CA CYS A 130 -2.10 10.09 -12.28
C CYS A 130 -0.63 9.76 -12.56
N GLY A 131 0.04 10.55 -13.41
CA GLY A 131 1.45 10.36 -13.73
C GLY A 131 2.36 10.60 -12.53
N LEU A 132 2.08 11.64 -11.72
CA LEU A 132 2.81 11.90 -10.48
C LEU A 132 2.57 10.77 -9.45
N ALA A 133 1.33 10.28 -9.34
CA ALA A 133 1.01 9.18 -8.44
C ALA A 133 1.74 7.89 -8.81
N MET A 134 1.69 7.50 -10.09
CA MET A 134 2.35 6.29 -10.58
C MET A 134 3.88 6.38 -10.51
N SER A 135 4.46 7.51 -10.91
CA SER A 135 5.91 7.70 -10.85
C SER A 135 6.44 7.66 -9.40
N ARG A 136 5.73 8.25 -8.43
CA ARG A 136 6.09 8.17 -7.01
C ARG A 136 5.94 6.75 -6.45
N MET A 137 4.88 6.03 -6.83
CA MET A 137 4.69 4.64 -6.40
C MET A 137 5.77 3.72 -6.99
N ALA A 138 6.08 3.83 -8.29
CA ALA A 138 7.13 3.05 -8.95
C ALA A 138 8.52 3.33 -8.36
N LEU A 139 8.81 4.60 -8.04
CA LEU A 139 10.05 4.99 -7.37
C LEU A 139 10.11 4.40 -5.95
N ARG A 140 9.03 4.48 -5.16
CA ARG A 140 8.98 3.89 -3.81
C ARG A 140 9.22 2.38 -3.85
N GLU A 141 8.60 1.66 -4.78
CA GLU A 141 8.87 0.23 -4.96
C GLU A 141 10.32 -0.05 -5.36
N THR A 142 10.89 0.77 -6.25
CA THR A 142 12.28 0.63 -6.69
C THR A 142 13.28 0.96 -5.57
N LEU A 143 12.99 1.92 -4.70
CA LEU A 143 13.85 2.24 -3.56
C LEU A 143 13.81 1.13 -2.50
N ILE A 144 12.64 0.53 -2.25
CA ILE A 144 12.49 -0.54 -1.26
C ILE A 144 13.05 -1.87 -1.78
N LYS A 145 12.78 -2.20 -3.05
CA LYS A 145 13.07 -3.52 -3.64
C LYS A 145 14.26 -3.52 -4.59
N GLY A 146 14.68 -2.38 -5.12
CA GLY A 146 15.68 -2.31 -6.20
C GLY A 146 17.11 -2.11 -5.72
N TRP A 147 17.32 -1.77 -4.45
CA TRP A 147 18.64 -1.44 -3.91
C TRP A 147 19.47 -2.65 -3.44
N TRP A 148 18.89 -3.85 -3.42
CA TRP A 148 19.59 -5.08 -3.05
C TRP A 148 20.41 -5.64 -4.22
N GLY A 149 21.67 -5.99 -3.98
CA GLY A 149 22.54 -6.68 -4.95
C GLY A 149 22.79 -5.89 -6.24
N PHE A 150 22.65 -6.53 -7.40
CA PHE A 150 22.88 -5.90 -8.71
C PHE A 150 21.93 -4.74 -9.04
N GLY A 151 20.79 -4.64 -8.36
CA GLY A 151 19.85 -3.55 -8.59
C GLY A 151 20.44 -2.17 -8.29
N LEU A 152 21.43 -2.07 -7.40
CA LEU A 152 22.11 -0.81 -7.04
C LEU A 152 22.72 -0.09 -8.26
N LEU A 153 23.16 -0.84 -9.28
CA LEU A 153 23.69 -0.27 -10.53
C LEU A 153 22.61 0.39 -11.40
N PHE A 154 21.35 -0.01 -11.24
CA PHE A 154 20.24 0.47 -12.08
C PHE A 154 19.32 1.47 -11.38
N VAL A 155 19.36 1.55 -10.04
CA VAL A 155 18.59 2.53 -9.26
C VAL A 155 18.88 3.98 -9.71
N PRO A 156 20.13 4.43 -9.96
CA PRO A 156 20.40 5.78 -10.45
C PRO A 156 19.68 6.10 -11.77
N HIS A 157 19.64 5.16 -12.71
CA HIS A 157 18.90 5.33 -13.96
C HIS A 157 17.38 5.40 -13.73
N ALA A 158 16.83 4.61 -12.81
CA ALA A 158 15.41 4.70 -12.45
C ALA A 158 15.06 6.06 -11.81
N ILE A 159 15.93 6.58 -10.93
CA ILE A 159 15.79 7.91 -10.34
C ILE A 159 15.87 9.01 -11.41
N TYR A 160 16.81 8.92 -12.34
CA TYR A 160 16.93 9.84 -13.47
C TYR A 160 15.65 9.86 -14.31
N ARG A 161 15.14 8.69 -14.71
CA ARG A 161 13.87 8.56 -15.46
C ARG A 161 12.67 9.09 -14.68
N TYR A 162 12.63 8.91 -13.36
CA TYR A 162 11.63 9.54 -12.52
C TYR A 162 11.67 11.06 -12.66
N TYR A 163 12.84 11.70 -12.56
CA TYR A 163 12.97 13.15 -12.73
C TYR A 163 12.57 13.63 -14.14
N GLU A 164 12.91 12.89 -15.19
CA GLU A 164 12.43 13.18 -16.55
C GLU A 164 10.90 13.18 -16.62
N ASN A 165 10.24 12.17 -16.05
CA ASN A 165 8.77 12.10 -16.00
C ASN A 165 8.18 13.26 -15.20
N ILE A 166 8.75 13.61 -14.03
CA ILE A 166 8.29 14.76 -13.24
C ILE A 166 8.43 16.06 -14.04
N ARG A 167 9.53 16.25 -14.78
CA ARG A 167 9.74 17.42 -15.63
C ARG A 167 8.75 17.46 -16.79
N ALA A 168 8.47 16.33 -17.43
CA ALA A 168 7.47 16.23 -18.49
C ALA A 168 6.06 16.53 -17.97
N LEU A 169 5.67 15.94 -16.84
CA LEU A 169 4.39 16.18 -16.17
C LEU A 169 4.27 17.60 -15.60
N GLY A 170 5.40 18.25 -15.28
CA GLY A 170 5.43 19.63 -14.83
C GLY A 170 4.98 20.62 -15.92
N LYS A 171 5.19 20.28 -17.19
CA LYS A 171 4.85 21.12 -18.37
C LYS A 171 3.38 21.07 -18.76
N ILE A 172 2.63 20.05 -18.31
CA ILE A 172 1.19 19.95 -18.58
C ILE A 172 0.39 20.60 -17.46
N ASP A 173 -0.79 21.11 -17.81
CA ASP A 173 -1.74 21.66 -16.86
C ASP A 173 -2.42 20.57 -16.02
N MET A 174 -3.08 20.97 -14.94
CA MET A 174 -3.91 20.04 -14.16
C MET A 174 -5.09 19.55 -15.02
N PRO A 175 -5.51 18.28 -14.89
CA PRO A 175 -6.63 17.75 -15.65
C PRO A 175 -7.93 18.52 -15.35
N SER A 176 -8.60 19.01 -16.39
CA SER A 176 -9.82 19.83 -16.25
C SER A 176 -11.03 19.22 -16.95
N PHE A 177 -10.83 18.47 -18.03
CA PHE A 177 -11.90 17.92 -18.85
C PHE A 177 -11.78 16.39 -18.96
N ARG A 178 -12.93 15.71 -18.89
CA ARG A 178 -13.06 14.28 -19.15
C ARG A 178 -14.23 14.06 -20.11
N ASP A 179 -13.95 13.33 -21.19
CA ASP A 179 -14.98 12.85 -22.10
C ASP A 179 -15.76 11.70 -21.41
N PRO A 180 -17.08 11.83 -21.23
CA PRO A 180 -17.89 10.80 -20.57
C PRO A 180 -17.94 9.48 -21.36
N GLU A 181 -17.64 9.51 -22.66
CA GLU A 181 -17.62 8.31 -23.49
C GLU A 181 -16.37 7.46 -23.25
N VAL A 182 -15.34 7.97 -22.60
CA VAL A 182 -14.08 7.24 -22.41
C VAL A 182 -14.19 6.25 -21.23
N VAL A 183 -14.03 4.95 -21.54
CA VAL A 183 -13.94 3.91 -20.52
C VAL A 183 -12.53 3.85 -19.98
N THR A 184 -12.37 4.17 -18.69
CA THR A 184 -11.09 4.07 -18.00
C THR A 184 -11.22 3.32 -16.68
N LEU A 185 -10.07 2.88 -16.15
CA LEU A 185 -9.96 2.15 -14.89
C LEU A 185 -10.60 2.90 -13.71
N SER A 186 -10.29 4.20 -13.59
CA SER A 186 -10.88 5.08 -12.59
C SER A 186 -11.70 6.17 -13.27
N GLN A 187 -12.71 6.68 -12.58
CA GLN A 187 -13.47 7.85 -13.06
C GLN A 187 -12.81 9.18 -12.68
N TYR A 188 -11.86 9.15 -11.75
CA TYR A 188 -11.22 10.31 -11.15
C TYR A 188 -9.70 10.13 -11.14
N PRO A 189 -8.92 11.22 -11.25
CA PRO A 189 -7.47 11.15 -11.15
C PRO A 189 -7.02 10.60 -9.80
N PHE A 190 -5.94 9.82 -9.80
CA PHE A 190 -5.35 9.30 -8.57
C PHE A 190 -4.80 10.42 -7.71
N ARG A 191 -4.91 10.21 -6.39
CA ARG A 191 -4.24 11.07 -5.42
C ARG A 191 -2.75 10.87 -5.48
N VAL A 192 -2.05 11.99 -5.52
CA VAL A 192 -0.60 11.98 -5.52
C VAL A 192 -0.12 11.72 -4.09
N PRO A 193 0.51 10.57 -3.81
CA PRO A 193 1.09 10.32 -2.50
C PRO A 193 2.20 11.33 -2.23
N PRO A 194 2.57 11.60 -0.97
CA PRO A 194 3.72 12.45 -0.67
C PRO A 194 4.99 11.97 -1.39
N SER A 195 5.93 12.89 -1.60
CA SER A 195 7.22 12.54 -2.23
C SER A 195 7.92 11.46 -1.40
N PRO A 196 8.44 10.39 -2.02
CA PRO A 196 9.16 9.34 -1.28
C PRO A 196 10.41 9.87 -0.57
N PHE A 197 10.93 11.04 -0.97
CA PHE A 197 12.04 11.71 -0.32
C PHE A 197 11.66 12.49 0.96
N LYS A 198 10.37 12.71 1.20
CA LYS A 198 9.88 13.34 2.43
C LYS A 198 9.56 12.33 3.53
N GLU A 199 9.33 11.07 3.18
CA GLU A 199 9.16 9.98 4.14
C GLU A 199 10.54 9.35 4.41
N PRO A 200 11.14 9.51 5.61
CA PRO A 200 12.49 9.01 5.87
C PRO A 200 12.53 7.48 6.02
N VAL A 201 11.37 6.81 6.16
CA VAL A 201 11.25 5.37 6.42
C VAL A 201 12.08 4.50 5.47
N PRO A 202 11.96 4.60 4.13
CA PRO A 202 12.78 3.79 3.23
C PRO A 202 14.28 4.08 3.35
N LEU A 203 14.68 5.32 3.63
CA LEU A 203 16.09 5.67 3.83
C LEU A 203 16.63 5.13 5.17
N ILE A 204 15.85 5.21 6.24
CA ILE A 204 16.21 4.69 7.57
C ILE A 204 16.33 3.17 7.51
N ALA A 205 15.32 2.47 6.98
CA ALA A 205 15.37 1.02 6.81
C ALA A 205 16.59 0.61 5.97
N SER A 206 16.94 1.46 5.00
CA SER A 206 18.10 1.24 4.15
C SER A 206 19.43 1.40 4.89
N ALA A 207 19.56 2.49 5.64
CA ALA A 207 20.73 2.74 6.48
C ALA A 207 20.93 1.62 7.51
N ILE A 208 19.85 1.15 8.16
CA ILE A 208 19.90 0.06 9.14
C ILE A 208 20.43 -1.24 8.50
N ALA A 209 19.87 -1.64 7.35
CA ALA A 209 20.30 -2.88 6.70
C ALA A 209 21.76 -2.81 6.20
N LEU A 210 22.21 -1.66 5.68
CA LEU A 210 23.62 -1.47 5.32
C LEU A 210 24.54 -1.50 6.55
N THR A 211 24.12 -0.93 7.68
CA THR A 211 24.88 -0.98 8.93
C THR A 211 25.01 -2.42 9.45
N ILE A 212 23.94 -3.22 9.39
CA ILE A 212 23.97 -4.64 9.78
C ILE A 212 24.93 -5.43 8.86
N VAL A 213 24.82 -5.26 7.55
CA VAL A 213 25.70 -5.95 6.59
C VAL A 213 27.15 -5.51 6.76
N GLY A 214 27.39 -4.21 6.96
CA GLY A 214 28.73 -3.67 7.25
C GLY A 214 29.31 -4.21 8.55
N ALA A 215 28.51 -4.29 9.62
CA ALA A 215 28.92 -4.88 10.88
C ALA A 215 29.27 -6.38 10.74
N ILE A 216 28.55 -7.13 9.91
CA ILE A 216 28.86 -8.55 9.66
C ILE A 216 30.15 -8.70 8.83
N LEU A 217 30.33 -7.88 7.78
CA LEU A 217 31.47 -7.99 6.87
C LEU A 217 32.77 -7.45 7.47
N PHE A 218 32.70 -6.38 8.26
CA PHE A 218 33.87 -5.68 8.80
C PHE A 218 34.03 -5.83 10.33
N GLY A 219 32.99 -6.27 11.04
CA GLY A 219 33.00 -6.48 12.49
C GLY A 219 33.35 -7.91 12.93
N GLY A 220 34.10 -8.65 12.12
CA GLY A 220 34.62 -9.96 12.50
C GLY A 220 35.56 -9.85 13.71
N GLY A 221 35.10 -10.33 14.88
CA GLY A 221 36.00 -10.74 15.96
C GLY A 221 35.68 -10.28 17.38
N GLY A 222 34.60 -9.51 17.61
CA GLY A 222 34.19 -9.13 18.96
C GLY A 222 33.02 -9.99 19.45
N SER A 223 33.29 -11.11 20.10
CA SER A 223 32.30 -11.91 20.87
C SER A 223 31.81 -11.16 22.12
N GLY A 224 31.48 -9.88 22.00
CA GLY A 224 30.71 -9.16 22.98
C GLY A 224 29.26 -9.52 22.73
N SER A 225 28.74 -10.50 23.47
CA SER A 225 27.30 -10.70 23.60
C SER A 225 26.70 -9.44 24.22
N THR A 226 26.46 -8.40 23.42
CA THR A 226 25.38 -7.49 23.72
C THR A 226 24.13 -8.31 23.53
N THR A 227 23.71 -8.98 24.59
CA THR A 227 22.33 -9.22 24.89
C THR A 227 21.67 -7.85 24.81
N TYR A 228 21.27 -7.46 23.60
CA TYR A 228 20.10 -6.63 23.47
C TYR A 228 19.02 -7.50 24.11
N SER A 229 18.75 -7.27 25.40
CA SER A 229 17.43 -7.51 25.91
C SER A 229 16.58 -6.60 25.05
N THR A 230 16.06 -7.16 23.96
CA THR A 230 14.82 -6.65 23.42
C THR A 230 13.89 -6.76 24.63
N PRO A 231 13.41 -5.65 25.21
CA PRO A 231 12.35 -5.75 26.20
C PRO A 231 11.19 -6.40 25.46
N SER A 232 11.05 -7.71 25.59
CA SER A 232 10.24 -8.57 24.72
C SER A 232 8.77 -8.54 25.12
N LYS A 233 8.34 -7.43 25.69
CA LYS A 233 6.92 -7.17 25.94
C LYS A 233 6.61 -5.84 25.28
N TYR A 234 5.84 -5.90 24.20
CA TYR A 234 5.28 -4.70 23.62
C TYR A 234 4.42 -4.00 24.68
N PHE A 235 4.32 -2.68 24.55
CA PHE A 235 3.53 -1.85 25.45
C PHE A 235 2.11 -2.43 25.59
N GLY A 236 1.79 -2.91 26.80
CA GLY A 236 0.49 -3.49 27.17
C GLY A 236 0.13 -4.82 26.54
N GLU A 237 1.09 -5.75 26.39
CA GLU A 237 0.79 -7.17 26.27
C GLU A 237 0.42 -7.79 27.64
N ILE A 238 -0.29 -8.94 27.62
CA ILE A 238 -0.60 -9.70 28.83
C ILE A 238 0.70 -10.09 29.54
N GLY A 239 0.80 -9.75 30.81
CA GLY A 239 1.95 -10.03 31.67
C GLY A 239 2.99 -8.92 31.75
N SER A 240 2.74 -7.74 31.17
CA SER A 240 3.52 -6.53 31.45
C SER A 240 3.30 -6.04 32.89
N CYS A 241 4.34 -5.45 33.50
CA CYS A 241 4.35 -5.03 34.89
C CYS A 241 4.28 -3.50 35.04
N TYR A 242 3.70 -3.05 36.15
CA TYR A 242 3.43 -1.64 36.42
C TYR A 242 3.70 -1.29 37.89
N GLU A 243 4.02 -0.03 38.13
CA GLU A 243 4.19 0.59 39.44
C GLU A 243 3.11 1.67 39.63
N GLN A 244 2.55 1.78 40.84
CA GLN A 244 1.71 2.91 41.24
C GLN A 244 2.58 4.03 41.79
N VAL A 245 2.65 5.14 41.06
CA VAL A 245 3.39 6.33 41.47
C VAL A 245 2.40 7.39 41.94
N ALA A 246 2.56 7.87 43.17
CA ALA A 246 1.78 8.99 43.69
C ALA A 246 2.18 10.28 42.93
N SER A 247 1.24 10.85 42.18
CA SER A 247 1.40 12.15 41.50
C SER A 247 0.54 13.20 42.18
N ALA A 248 0.88 14.49 42.00
CA ALA A 248 0.08 15.60 42.49
C ALA A 248 -1.35 15.63 41.93
N GLU A 249 -1.57 14.94 40.80
CA GLU A 249 -2.86 14.81 40.11
C GLU A 249 -3.63 13.52 40.48
N GLY A 250 -3.09 12.68 41.38
CA GLY A 250 -3.65 11.38 41.77
C GLY A 250 -2.67 10.22 41.58
N GLU A 251 -3.13 8.99 41.82
CA GLU A 251 -2.33 7.79 41.58
C GLU A 251 -2.15 7.57 40.07
N LYS A 252 -0.89 7.50 39.63
CA LYS A 252 -0.53 7.26 38.23
C LYS A 252 0.12 5.90 38.10
N ILE A 253 -0.40 5.08 37.19
CA ILE A 253 0.16 3.77 36.89
C ILE A 253 1.20 3.92 35.78
N GLN A 254 2.45 3.56 36.06
CA GLN A 254 3.55 3.61 35.11
C GLN A 254 4.05 2.20 34.80
N MET A 255 4.35 1.92 33.54
CA MET A 255 4.92 0.63 33.14
C MET A 255 6.39 0.57 33.56
N VAL A 256 6.80 -0.55 34.15
CA VAL A 256 8.16 -0.82 34.61
C VAL A 256 8.63 -2.19 34.15
N ASP A 257 9.94 -2.46 34.21
CA ASP A 257 10.46 -3.80 33.97
C ASP A 257 9.94 -4.75 35.06
N CYS A 258 9.48 -5.95 34.70
CA CYS A 258 9.01 -6.95 35.66
C CYS A 258 10.11 -7.44 36.61
N THR A 259 11.38 -7.18 36.30
CA THR A 259 12.52 -7.46 37.17
C THR A 259 12.79 -6.36 38.19
N ASP A 260 12.12 -5.21 38.06
CA ASP A 260 12.24 -4.10 39.01
C ASP A 260 11.47 -4.44 40.29
N SER A 261 12.10 -4.21 41.45
CA SER A 261 11.46 -4.33 42.76
C SER A 261 10.28 -3.38 42.96
N ALA A 262 10.17 -2.33 42.13
CA ALA A 262 9.07 -1.39 42.13
C ALA A 262 7.79 -1.91 41.44
N ALA A 263 7.86 -3.05 40.75
CA ALA A 263 6.70 -3.63 40.07
C ALA A 263 5.68 -4.19 41.08
N THR A 264 4.57 -3.48 41.30
CA THR A 264 3.49 -3.89 42.22
C THR A 264 2.30 -4.51 41.50
N LEU A 265 2.14 -4.30 40.20
CA LEU A 265 0.99 -4.73 39.41
C LEU A 265 1.42 -5.47 38.14
N ARG A 266 0.62 -6.44 37.69
CA ARG A 266 0.80 -7.18 36.43
C ARG A 266 -0.50 -7.21 35.64
N SER A 267 -0.38 -7.02 34.32
CA SER A 267 -1.53 -7.13 33.41
C SER A 267 -1.94 -8.58 33.19
N ILE A 268 -3.24 -8.84 33.35
CA ILE A 268 -3.84 -10.17 33.14
C ILE A 268 -4.63 -10.26 31.83
N ALA A 269 -5.13 -9.12 31.34
CA ALA A 269 -5.92 -9.02 30.12
C ALA A 269 -5.75 -7.64 29.48
N VAL A 270 -5.99 -7.57 28.17
CA VAL A 270 -5.98 -6.33 27.39
C VAL A 270 -7.27 -6.29 26.58
N THR A 271 -8.13 -5.32 26.87
CA THR A 271 -9.50 -5.25 26.38
C THR A 271 -9.79 -3.93 25.66
N ASP A 272 -10.86 -3.92 24.87
CA ASP A 272 -11.36 -2.73 24.16
C ASP A 272 -12.24 -1.87 25.07
N GLY A 273 -11.67 -1.41 26.18
CA GLY A 273 -12.35 -0.58 27.17
C GLY A 273 -12.25 -1.16 28.59
N ASP A 274 -12.50 -0.29 29.57
CA ASP A 274 -12.43 -0.57 31.00
C ASP A 274 -13.60 -1.43 31.51
N TYR A 275 -14.78 -1.30 30.91
CA TYR A 275 -15.98 -2.08 31.24
C TYR A 275 -15.86 -3.60 31.02
N LEU A 276 -14.80 -4.06 30.34
CA LEU A 276 -14.51 -5.47 30.12
C LEU A 276 -13.56 -6.07 31.16
N CYS A 277 -12.98 -5.23 32.04
CA CYS A 277 -12.14 -5.71 33.13
C CYS A 277 -13.01 -6.31 34.26
N PRO A 278 -12.54 -7.39 34.93
CA PRO A 278 -13.21 -7.92 36.11
C PRO A 278 -13.42 -6.84 37.18
N THR A 279 -14.53 -6.92 37.93
CA THR A 279 -15.03 -5.87 38.83
C THR A 279 -14.14 -5.48 40.01
N GLU A 280 -12.96 -6.10 40.15
CA GLU A 280 -12.01 -5.87 41.23
C GLU A 280 -10.59 -5.56 40.74
N THR A 281 -10.42 -5.40 39.41
CA THR A 281 -9.11 -5.15 38.81
C THR A 281 -8.90 -3.66 38.57
N LEU A 282 -7.67 -3.19 38.84
CA LEU A 282 -7.26 -1.86 38.41
C LEU A 282 -7.07 -1.85 36.91
N TYR A 283 -7.18 -0.70 36.27
CA TYR A 283 -7.00 -0.61 34.83
C TYR A 283 -6.21 0.63 34.43
N THR A 284 -5.51 0.53 33.31
CA THR A 284 -4.78 1.65 32.72
C THR A 284 -4.92 1.65 31.20
N THR A 285 -4.99 2.85 30.61
CA THR A 285 -5.03 3.02 29.16
C THR A 285 -3.64 2.80 28.56
N VAL A 286 -3.52 1.79 27.71
CA VAL A 286 -2.27 1.43 27.04
C VAL A 286 -2.08 2.23 25.75
N ALA A 287 -3.13 2.35 24.96
CA ALA A 287 -3.07 2.98 23.64
C ALA A 287 -4.43 3.55 23.21
N ASN A 288 -4.38 4.71 22.57
CA ASN A 288 -5.51 5.28 21.82
C ASN A 288 -5.28 4.98 20.35
N LEU A 289 -6.13 4.15 19.74
CA LEU A 289 -6.06 3.82 18.33
C LEU A 289 -6.67 4.95 17.46
N PRO A 290 -6.26 5.06 16.18
CA PRO A 290 -6.74 6.10 15.28
C PRO A 290 -8.23 6.04 14.97
N ASP A 291 -8.87 4.90 15.22
CA ASP A 291 -10.31 4.69 15.09
C ASP A 291 -11.12 5.16 16.31
N GLY A 292 -10.44 5.70 17.33
CA GLY A 292 -11.04 6.15 18.59
C GLY A 292 -11.21 5.04 19.61
N THR A 293 -10.81 3.80 19.31
CA THR A 293 -10.82 2.72 20.30
C THR A 293 -9.68 2.87 21.30
N VAL A 294 -9.96 2.55 22.56
CA VAL A 294 -9.01 2.68 23.66
C VAL A 294 -8.66 1.28 24.16
N LYS A 295 -7.39 0.89 24.04
CA LYS A 295 -6.91 -0.38 24.61
C LYS A 295 -6.61 -0.18 26.07
N THR A 296 -7.24 -0.99 26.90
CA THR A 296 -7.15 -0.92 28.36
C THR A 296 -6.52 -2.21 28.87
N ALA A 297 -5.51 -2.12 29.74
CA ALA A 297 -4.95 -3.27 30.42
C ALA A 297 -5.61 -3.42 31.78
N CYS A 298 -6.13 -4.62 32.07
CA CYS A 298 -6.64 -4.99 33.39
C CYS A 298 -5.47 -5.54 34.22
N LEU A 299 -5.34 -5.04 35.45
CA LEU A 299 -4.18 -5.22 36.31
C LEU A 299 -4.56 -5.93 37.61
N GLU A 300 -3.69 -6.81 38.05
CA GLU A 300 -3.76 -7.52 39.33
C GLU A 300 -2.45 -7.26 40.11
N SER A 301 -2.51 -7.25 41.44
CA SER A 301 -1.29 -7.15 42.27
C SER A 301 -0.41 -8.38 42.10
N ILE A 302 0.91 -8.18 42.01
CA ILE A 302 1.91 -9.27 41.95
C ILE A 302 2.13 -9.88 43.33
#